data_AF-Q5BB97-F1
#
_entry.id   AF-Q5BB97-F1
#
_cell.length_a   1.000
_cell.length_b   1.000
_cell.length_c   1.000
_cell.angle_alpha   90.00
_cell.angle_beta   90.00
_cell.angle_gamma   90.00
#
_symmetry.space_group_name_H-M   'P 1'
#
loop_
_entity.id
_entity.type
_entity.pdbx_description
1 polymer ?
#
loop_
_entity_poly.entity_id
_entity_poly.type
_entity_poly.pdbx_seq_one_letter_code
_entity_poly.pdbx_strand_id
1 'polypeptide(L)'
;MSREQLLARPKSRLEELPAELVQEIFLRCLEINLARASIYLARALSNPIIYKWLVQLAFVKTDGEGDTSLTREFVTSYDVVGHIERDELKKLRTRILECRWCTLPLIRDCQLAFLNHVIKYKRRHFDIIPEDRSLLAGFAQRFDDLKACDKAPNGQRGQSDLVLRANRSDREFNGSDSKRSHDYNIAVWFHLGIIEVLPVGDSKPSGKIYFEVPCCEDARLPAKLLCAPWTEEKLEFLQLISTRAFLDRDTEFRRATRTLRRLIRDRDLATFTRLLHLYVRIECYGFPIIWPTNNIVFRAALKCAAGPGDPFVRLLVEERWGHIEPEDILLKEKLLKSLQSGDCS
;
A
#
# COMPACT_ATOMS: atom_id res chain seq x y z
N MET A 1 -19.62 48.52 -14.22
CA MET A 1 -19.86 47.12 -13.83
C MET A 1 -18.53 46.39 -13.95
N SER A 2 -17.97 45.92 -12.83
CA SER A 2 -16.65 45.27 -12.84
C SER A 2 -16.75 43.88 -13.48
N ARG A 3 -15.66 43.46 -14.13
CA ARG A 3 -15.54 42.16 -14.82
C ARG A 3 -15.80 40.95 -13.89
N GLU A 4 -15.79 41.17 -12.58
CA GLU A 4 -16.08 40.19 -11.53
C GLU A 4 -17.57 39.86 -11.39
N GLN A 5 -18.47 40.79 -11.70
CA GLN A 5 -19.92 40.59 -11.56
C GLN A 5 -20.51 39.69 -12.67
N LEU A 6 -19.82 39.55 -13.80
CA LEU A 6 -20.27 38.72 -14.93
C LEU A 6 -19.94 37.21 -14.76
N LEU A 7 -19.24 36.81 -13.70
CA LEU A 7 -18.80 35.42 -13.47
C LEU A 7 -19.36 34.78 -12.19
N ALA A 8 -20.16 35.50 -11.40
CA ALA A 8 -20.73 34.97 -10.17
C ALA A 8 -21.98 34.12 -10.44
N ARG A 9 -21.76 32.84 -10.77
CA ARG A 9 -22.84 31.84 -10.78
C ARG A 9 -23.47 31.79 -9.37
N PRO A 10 -24.81 31.79 -9.25
CA PRO A 10 -25.46 31.58 -7.96
C PRO A 10 -25.09 30.21 -7.40
N LYS A 11 -24.74 30.17 -6.12
CA LYS A 11 -24.46 28.93 -5.42
C LYS A 11 -25.72 28.06 -5.38
N SER A 12 -25.54 26.77 -5.55
CA SER A 12 -26.57 25.78 -5.23
C SER A 12 -26.78 25.71 -3.72
N ARG A 13 -27.95 25.23 -3.29
CA ARG A 13 -28.27 25.03 -1.87
C ARG A 13 -27.20 24.20 -1.14
N LEU A 14 -26.57 23.25 -1.82
CA LEU A 14 -25.50 22.42 -1.26
C LEU A 14 -24.20 23.22 -1.04
N GLU A 15 -23.87 24.17 -1.92
CA GLU A 15 -22.69 25.03 -1.80
C GLU A 15 -22.87 26.19 -0.80
N GLU A 16 -24.11 26.46 -0.40
CA GLU A 16 -24.48 27.43 0.64
C GLU A 16 -24.41 26.85 2.05
N LEU A 17 -24.36 25.52 2.17
CA LEU A 17 -24.25 24.88 3.47
C LEU A 17 -22.91 25.21 4.17
N PRO A 18 -22.90 25.27 5.51
CA PRO A 18 -21.67 25.23 6.30
C PRO A 18 -20.80 24.02 5.92
N ALA A 19 -19.48 24.18 6.04
CA ALA A 19 -18.53 23.15 5.65
C ALA A 19 -18.75 21.84 6.42
N GLU A 20 -19.18 21.92 7.67
CA GLU A 20 -19.48 20.80 8.56
C GLU A 20 -20.63 19.94 8.01
N LEU A 21 -21.70 20.57 7.50
CA LEU A 21 -22.82 19.85 6.90
C LEU A 21 -22.42 19.23 5.56
N VAL A 22 -21.61 19.91 4.76
CA VAL A 22 -21.06 19.35 3.51
C VAL A 22 -20.19 18.12 3.81
N GLN A 23 -19.34 18.21 4.85
CA GLN A 23 -18.49 17.11 5.29
C GLN A 23 -19.32 15.94 5.83
N GLU A 24 -20.36 16.18 6.62
CA GLU A 24 -21.24 15.13 7.11
C GLU A 24 -22.00 14.44 5.97
N ILE A 25 -22.56 15.20 5.02
CA ILE A 25 -23.20 14.65 3.82
C ILE A 25 -22.21 13.79 3.04
N PHE A 26 -20.97 14.27 2.89
CA PHE A 26 -19.92 13.51 2.21
C PHE A 26 -19.56 12.22 2.95
N LEU A 27 -19.44 12.23 4.27
CA LEU A 27 -19.13 11.02 5.04
C LEU A 27 -20.25 9.99 5.01
N ARG A 28 -21.51 10.42 4.86
CA ARG A 28 -22.67 9.53 4.70
C ARG A 28 -22.76 8.88 3.32
N CYS A 29 -22.28 9.54 2.27
CA CYS A 29 -22.39 9.03 0.89
C CYS A 29 -21.06 8.51 0.29
N LEU A 30 -19.92 8.93 0.84
CA LEU A 30 -18.55 8.62 0.41
C LEU A 30 -18.30 8.83 -1.09
N GLU A 31 -19.05 9.74 -1.72
CA GLU A 31 -18.93 10.02 -3.14
C GLU A 31 -17.78 10.99 -3.41
N ILE A 32 -16.61 10.43 -3.72
CA ILE A 32 -15.38 11.17 -4.03
C ILE A 32 -15.57 12.21 -5.15
N ASN A 33 -16.50 12.00 -6.09
CA ASN A 33 -16.78 12.97 -7.14
C ASN A 33 -17.50 14.23 -6.63
N LEU A 34 -18.03 14.25 -5.40
CA LEU A 34 -18.65 15.44 -4.82
C LEU A 34 -17.68 16.62 -4.74
N ALA A 35 -16.43 16.37 -4.35
CA ALA A 35 -15.37 17.37 -4.35
C ALA A 35 -15.02 17.87 -5.77
N ARG A 36 -15.38 17.14 -6.83
CA ARG A 36 -15.14 17.53 -8.22
C ARG A 36 -16.31 18.29 -8.83
N ALA A 37 -17.48 18.25 -8.20
CA ALA A 37 -18.69 18.89 -8.71
C ALA A 37 -18.63 20.43 -8.60
N SER A 38 -17.87 20.96 -7.64
CA SER A 38 -17.72 22.40 -7.44
C SER A 38 -16.45 22.75 -6.66
N ILE A 39 -15.87 23.92 -6.93
CA ILE A 39 -14.76 24.47 -6.15
C ILE A 39 -15.15 24.78 -4.69
N TYR A 40 -16.41 25.12 -4.41
CA TYR A 40 -16.88 25.39 -3.05
C TYR A 40 -16.93 24.10 -2.23
N LEU A 41 -17.48 23.03 -2.81
CA LEU A 41 -17.48 21.70 -2.21
C LEU A 41 -16.06 21.14 -2.07
N ALA A 42 -15.21 21.34 -3.08
CA ALA A 42 -13.80 20.96 -3.02
C ALA A 42 -13.11 21.60 -1.81
N ARG A 43 -13.32 22.91 -1.58
CA ARG A 43 -12.74 23.65 -0.45
C ARG A 43 -13.28 23.14 0.88
N ALA A 44 -14.60 22.92 0.99
CA ALA A 44 -15.21 22.39 2.21
C ALA A 44 -14.70 20.98 2.56
N LEU A 45 -14.43 20.14 1.55
CA LEU A 45 -13.93 18.77 1.72
C LEU A 45 -12.40 18.66 1.77
N SER A 46 -11.67 19.74 1.47
CA SER A 46 -10.20 19.76 1.50
C SER A 46 -9.66 19.89 2.91
N ASN A 47 -9.99 18.94 3.77
CA ASN A 47 -9.63 18.93 5.18
C ASN A 47 -8.72 17.72 5.47
N PRO A 48 -7.50 17.92 5.99
CA PRO A 48 -6.60 16.82 6.36
C PRO A 48 -7.21 15.78 7.30
N ILE A 49 -8.14 16.20 8.17
CA ILE A 49 -8.85 15.31 9.09
C ILE A 49 -9.73 14.33 8.31
N ILE A 50 -10.50 14.85 7.33
CA ILE A 50 -11.35 14.02 6.46
C ILE A 50 -10.50 13.01 5.68
N TYR A 51 -9.33 13.43 5.19
CA TYR A 51 -8.42 12.52 4.47
C TYR A 51 -7.90 11.39 5.36
N LYS A 52 -7.50 11.70 6.60
CA LYS A 52 -7.08 10.68 7.58
C LYS A 52 -8.23 9.72 7.89
N TRP A 53 -9.44 10.23 8.07
CA TRP A 53 -10.63 9.41 8.33
C TRP A 53 -10.94 8.48 7.17
N LEU A 54 -10.89 8.97 5.92
CA LEU A 54 -11.08 8.15 4.73
C LEU A 54 -10.03 7.04 4.64
N VAL A 55 -8.77 7.33 4.98
CA VAL A 55 -7.70 6.31 4.99
C VAL A 55 -7.96 5.26 6.07
N GLN A 56 -8.31 5.68 7.28
CA GLN A 56 -8.61 4.76 8.38
C GLN A 56 -9.82 3.88 8.06
N LEU A 57 -10.90 4.48 7.56
CA LEU A 57 -12.11 3.78 7.15
C LEU A 57 -11.84 2.75 6.05
N ALA A 58 -11.07 3.14 5.03
CA ALA A 58 -10.88 2.30 3.86
C ALA A 58 -9.82 1.22 4.07
N PHE A 59 -8.73 1.51 4.78
CA PHE A 59 -7.54 0.66 4.78
C PHE A 59 -7.21 0.01 6.13
N VAL A 60 -8.00 0.19 7.17
CA VAL A 60 -7.83 -0.58 8.42
C VAL A 60 -8.37 -1.99 8.22
N LYS A 61 -7.56 -2.99 8.57
CA LYS A 61 -7.97 -4.38 8.71
C LYS A 61 -7.71 -4.87 10.13
N THR A 62 -8.70 -5.58 10.67
CA THR A 62 -8.69 -6.14 12.02
C THR A 62 -9.26 -7.55 11.95
N ASP A 63 -8.44 -8.56 12.21
CA ASP A 63 -8.88 -9.96 12.29
C ASP A 63 -8.58 -10.52 13.69
N GLY A 64 -9.53 -11.23 14.30
CA GLY A 64 -9.41 -11.83 15.63
C GLY A 64 -10.74 -11.90 16.39
N GLU A 65 -10.84 -12.77 17.39
CA GLU A 65 -12.03 -12.85 18.25
C GLU A 65 -12.22 -11.55 19.06
N GLY A 66 -13.35 -10.85 18.85
CA GLY A 66 -13.78 -9.72 19.67
C GLY A 66 -13.28 -8.31 19.28
N ASP A 67 -12.55 -8.16 18.17
CA ASP A 67 -11.80 -6.92 17.89
C ASP A 67 -12.45 -5.89 16.98
N THR A 68 -13.72 -6.09 16.59
CA THR A 68 -14.50 -5.07 15.85
C THR A 68 -14.63 -3.74 16.60
N SER A 69 -14.51 -3.77 17.93
CA SER A 69 -14.54 -2.60 18.82
C SER A 69 -13.37 -1.63 18.59
N LEU A 70 -12.18 -2.16 18.31
CA LEU A 70 -10.97 -1.36 18.07
C LEU A 70 -11.12 -0.49 16.82
N THR A 71 -11.72 -1.06 15.77
CA THR A 71 -12.05 -0.36 14.54
C THR A 71 -13.10 0.71 14.79
N ARG A 72 -14.10 0.48 15.65
CA ARG A 72 -15.15 1.45 15.96
C ARG A 72 -14.67 2.65 16.79
N GLU A 73 -13.70 2.45 17.68
CA GLU A 73 -13.11 3.54 18.47
C GLU A 73 -12.07 4.35 17.69
N PHE A 74 -11.39 3.72 16.72
CA PHE A 74 -10.34 4.36 15.94
C PHE A 74 -10.83 4.98 14.62
N VAL A 75 -11.75 4.32 13.93
CA VAL A 75 -12.40 4.86 12.73
C VAL A 75 -13.51 5.78 13.21
N THR A 76 -13.60 6.98 12.66
CA THR A 76 -14.66 7.94 13.01
C THR A 76 -16.01 7.29 13.07
N SER A 77 -16.72 7.65 14.16
CA SER A 77 -18.03 7.18 14.57
C SER A 77 -18.75 6.52 13.42
N TYR A 78 -18.73 5.20 13.42
CA TYR A 78 -19.53 4.33 12.55
C TYR A 78 -20.96 4.87 12.37
N ASP A 79 -21.48 5.60 13.36
CA ASP A 79 -22.74 6.32 13.39
C ASP A 79 -22.93 7.35 12.25
N VAL A 80 -21.85 7.96 11.74
CA VAL A 80 -21.90 8.94 10.64
C VAL A 80 -21.84 8.24 9.29
N VAL A 81 -20.94 7.27 9.13
CA VAL A 81 -20.68 6.62 7.83
C VAL A 81 -21.65 5.48 7.54
N GLY A 82 -22.12 4.78 8.57
CA GLY A 82 -22.96 3.59 8.46
C GLY A 82 -22.19 2.33 8.09
N HIS A 83 -22.94 1.26 7.75
CA HIS A 83 -22.38 0.01 7.25
C HIS A 83 -21.96 0.17 5.79
N ILE A 84 -20.73 -0.28 5.45
CA ILE A 84 -20.23 -0.31 4.09
C ILE A 84 -20.08 -1.78 3.68
N GLU A 85 -20.69 -2.15 2.55
CA GLU A 85 -20.53 -3.50 2.02
C GLU A 85 -19.11 -3.73 1.50
N ARG A 86 -18.67 -5.00 1.45
CA ARG A 86 -17.32 -5.36 1.01
C ARG A 86 -16.99 -4.83 -0.40
N ASP A 87 -17.95 -4.92 -1.33
CA ASP A 87 -17.76 -4.46 -2.71
C ASP A 87 -17.69 -2.93 -2.82
N GLU A 88 -18.44 -2.22 -1.97
CA GLU A 88 -18.37 -0.76 -1.87
C GLU A 88 -17.03 -0.32 -1.27
N LEU A 89 -16.55 -1.02 -0.25
CA LEU A 89 -15.24 -0.78 0.36
C LEU A 89 -14.10 -1.01 -0.66
N LYS A 90 -14.18 -2.06 -1.47
CA LYS A 90 -13.25 -2.33 -2.59
C LYS A 90 -13.18 -1.15 -3.57
N LYS A 91 -14.35 -0.63 -3.97
CA LYS A 91 -14.46 0.54 -4.86
C LYS A 91 -13.92 1.80 -4.18
N LEU A 92 -14.22 2.01 -2.90
CA LEU A 92 -13.77 3.16 -2.12
C LEU A 92 -12.24 3.19 -1.99
N ARG A 93 -11.60 2.07 -1.61
CA ARG A 93 -10.13 1.94 -1.56
C ARG A 93 -9.50 2.35 -2.87
N THR A 94 -10.01 1.82 -3.98
CA THR A 94 -9.52 2.14 -5.33
C THR A 94 -9.65 3.64 -5.62
N ARG A 95 -10.82 4.24 -5.37
CA ARG A 95 -11.06 5.67 -5.60
C ARG A 95 -10.16 6.55 -4.71
N ILE A 96 -9.92 6.17 -3.46
CA ILE A 96 -9.02 6.90 -2.56
C ILE A 96 -7.57 6.83 -3.05
N LEU A 97 -7.08 5.64 -3.44
CA LEU A 97 -5.73 5.50 -3.99
C LEU A 97 -5.52 6.35 -5.26
N GLU A 98 -6.57 6.60 -6.05
CA GLU A 98 -6.52 7.46 -7.22
C GLU A 98 -6.49 8.97 -6.88
N CYS A 99 -6.94 9.37 -5.69
CA CYS A 99 -7.00 10.77 -5.29
C CYS A 99 -5.61 11.40 -5.15
N ARG A 100 -5.45 12.66 -5.59
CA ARG A 100 -4.15 13.36 -5.52
C ARG A 100 -3.67 13.60 -4.08
N TRP A 101 -4.60 13.80 -3.15
CA TRP A 101 -4.29 13.99 -1.73
C TRP A 101 -3.84 12.70 -1.02
N CYS A 102 -4.11 11.52 -1.59
CA CYS A 102 -3.64 10.25 -1.03
C CYS A 102 -2.16 10.06 -1.39
N THR A 103 -1.27 10.54 -0.53
CA THR A 103 0.19 10.52 -0.69
C THR A 103 0.84 9.54 0.29
N LEU A 104 2.12 9.22 0.10
CA LEU A 104 2.85 8.37 1.05
C LEU A 104 2.93 9.00 2.45
N PRO A 105 3.28 10.29 2.63
CA PRO A 105 3.29 10.92 3.95
C PRO A 105 1.95 10.77 4.69
N LEU A 106 0.82 10.95 4.00
CA LEU A 106 -0.48 10.77 4.63
C LEU A 106 -0.71 9.32 5.09
N ILE A 107 -0.33 8.34 4.26
CA ILE A 107 -0.42 6.93 4.63
C ILE A 107 0.49 6.62 5.82
N ARG A 108 1.74 7.12 5.83
CA ARG A 108 2.69 6.94 6.96
C ARG A 108 2.18 7.56 8.25
N ASP A 109 1.62 8.77 8.19
CA ASP A 109 0.98 9.42 9.33
C ASP A 109 -0.17 8.55 9.90
N CYS A 110 -1.00 8.00 9.02
CA CYS A 110 -2.11 7.13 9.42
C CYS A 110 -1.59 5.81 10.00
N GLN A 111 -0.53 5.23 9.45
CA GLN A 111 0.13 4.04 9.99
C GLN A 111 0.64 4.28 11.41
N LEU A 112 1.42 5.34 11.63
CA LEU A 112 1.96 5.67 12.95
C LEU A 112 0.83 5.91 13.97
N ALA A 113 -0.21 6.67 13.59
CA ALA A 113 -1.36 6.91 14.46
C ALA A 113 -2.10 5.61 14.81
N PHE A 114 -2.29 4.73 13.82
CA PHE A 114 -2.96 3.44 14.00
C PHE A 114 -2.18 2.51 14.91
N LEU A 115 -0.89 2.31 14.66
CA LEU A 115 -0.07 1.41 15.48
C LEU A 115 -0.01 1.87 16.94
N ASN A 116 0.16 3.18 17.17
CA ASN A 116 0.12 3.75 18.52
C ASN A 116 -1.23 3.51 19.20
N HIS A 117 -2.33 3.67 18.46
CA HIS A 117 -3.66 3.42 18.97
C HIS A 117 -3.87 1.95 19.34
N VAL A 118 -3.51 1.02 18.44
CA VAL A 118 -3.63 -0.42 18.68
C VAL A 118 -2.85 -0.82 19.94
N ILE A 119 -1.59 -0.38 20.07
CA ILE A 119 -0.77 -0.68 21.26
C ILE A 119 -1.42 -0.10 22.52
N LYS A 120 -1.86 1.16 22.49
CA LYS A 120 -2.49 1.82 23.65
C LYS A 120 -3.79 1.13 24.05
N TYR A 121 -4.64 0.76 23.09
CA TYR A 121 -5.90 0.08 23.35
C TYR A 121 -5.65 -1.31 23.92
N LYS A 122 -4.74 -2.08 23.31
CA LYS A 122 -4.43 -3.45 23.73
C LYS A 122 -3.73 -3.55 25.08
N ARG A 123 -3.10 -2.47 25.57
CA ARG A 123 -2.59 -2.41 26.95
C ARG A 123 -3.65 -2.64 28.03
N ARG A 124 -4.94 -2.47 27.73
CA ARG A 124 -6.03 -2.82 28.67
C ARG A 124 -6.20 -4.32 28.86
N HIS A 125 -5.69 -5.12 27.92
CA HIS A 125 -5.84 -6.58 27.90
C HIS A 125 -4.49 -7.30 28.06
N PHE A 126 -3.39 -6.61 27.75
CA PHE A 126 -2.05 -7.15 27.80
C PHE A 126 -1.09 -6.22 28.55
N ASP A 127 -0.42 -6.75 29.55
CA ASP A 127 0.64 -6.07 30.29
C ASP A 127 2.00 -6.42 29.70
N ILE A 128 2.65 -5.41 29.10
CA ILE A 128 4.00 -5.57 28.55
C ILE A 128 4.98 -5.71 29.70
N ILE A 129 5.81 -6.75 29.62
CA ILE A 129 6.78 -7.07 30.66
C ILE A 129 7.77 -5.90 30.85
N PRO A 130 8.29 -5.68 32.08
CA PRO A 130 9.10 -4.52 32.40
C PRO A 130 10.31 -4.30 31.46
N GLU A 131 10.96 -5.38 31.04
CA GLU A 131 12.16 -5.36 30.20
C GLU A 131 11.89 -4.71 28.83
N ASP A 132 10.71 -4.99 28.25
CA ASP A 132 10.34 -4.56 26.91
C ASP A 132 9.68 -3.17 26.89
N ARG A 133 9.42 -2.55 28.06
CA ARG A 133 8.83 -1.20 28.16
C ARG A 133 9.73 -0.11 27.58
N SER A 134 11.05 -0.29 27.65
CA SER A 134 12.02 0.64 27.05
C SER A 134 11.91 0.67 25.52
N LEU A 135 11.61 -0.48 24.89
CA LEU A 135 11.44 -0.60 23.44
C LEU A 135 10.21 0.17 22.92
N LEU A 136 9.17 0.30 23.75
CA LEU A 136 8.00 1.13 23.46
C LEU A 136 8.29 2.63 23.49
N ALA A 137 9.23 3.08 24.32
CA ALA A 137 9.56 4.50 24.42
C ALA A 137 10.17 5.03 23.10
N GLY A 138 10.90 4.18 22.37
CA GLY A 138 11.44 4.48 21.04
C GLY A 138 10.51 4.15 19.88
N PHE A 139 9.24 3.83 20.11
CA PHE A 139 8.33 3.32 19.08
C PHE A 139 8.12 4.30 17.91
N ALA A 140 7.93 5.59 18.20
CA ALA A 140 7.76 6.60 17.17
C ALA A 140 9.06 6.88 16.40
N GLN A 141 10.22 6.85 17.06
CA GLN A 141 11.53 7.07 16.44
C GLN A 141 11.85 6.01 15.38
N ARG A 142 11.30 4.80 15.50
CA ARG A 142 11.46 3.74 14.49
C ARG A 142 10.77 4.07 13.16
N PHE A 143 9.82 5.01 13.14
CA PHE A 143 9.25 5.50 11.88
C PHE A 143 10.17 6.49 11.15
N ASP A 144 11.18 7.04 11.82
CA ASP A 144 12.13 7.95 11.18
C ASP A 144 13.11 7.20 10.26
N ASP A 145 13.31 5.89 10.49
CA ASP A 145 14.13 5.01 9.64
C ASP A 145 13.40 3.72 9.24
N LEU A 146 12.40 3.84 8.37
CA LEU A 146 11.71 2.69 7.77
C LEU A 146 12.54 1.95 6.71
N LYS A 147 13.75 2.41 6.37
CA LYS A 147 14.56 1.76 5.32
C LYS A 147 15.15 0.44 5.80
N ALA A 148 15.46 0.34 7.09
CA ALA A 148 15.99 -0.85 7.74
C ALA A 148 14.92 -1.92 8.06
N CYS A 149 13.64 -1.53 8.04
CA CYS A 149 12.52 -2.43 8.32
C CYS A 149 12.24 -3.42 7.19
N ASP A 150 11.61 -4.54 7.53
CA ASP A 150 11.16 -5.52 6.55
C ASP A 150 10.11 -4.93 5.59
N LYS A 151 10.42 -4.98 4.29
CA LYS A 151 9.58 -4.44 3.22
C LYS A 151 8.68 -5.49 2.59
N ALA A 152 8.81 -6.76 3.00
CA ALA A 152 8.13 -7.90 2.38
C ALA A 152 8.21 -7.83 0.84
N PRO A 153 9.42 -7.83 0.24
CA PRO A 153 9.63 -7.49 -1.16
C PRO A 153 8.91 -8.43 -2.14
N ASN A 154 8.64 -9.67 -1.74
CA ASN A 154 7.88 -10.67 -2.50
C ASN A 154 6.42 -10.84 -1.99
N GLY A 155 5.98 -9.96 -1.09
CA GLY A 155 4.70 -10.02 -0.40
C GLY A 155 4.65 -10.99 0.78
N GLN A 156 5.72 -11.74 1.03
CA GLN A 156 5.84 -12.54 2.25
C GLN A 156 6.57 -11.72 3.32
N ARG A 157 5.99 -11.72 4.52
CA ARG A 157 6.59 -11.05 5.68
C ARG A 157 7.81 -11.85 6.13
N GLY A 158 8.93 -11.16 6.30
CA GLY A 158 10.12 -11.67 6.94
C GLY A 158 10.02 -11.57 8.47
N GLN A 159 11.19 -11.49 9.11
CA GLN A 159 11.27 -11.28 10.55
C GLN A 159 10.63 -9.94 10.93
N SER A 160 9.85 -9.94 12.01
CA SER A 160 9.25 -8.72 12.56
C SER A 160 10.32 -7.75 13.04
N ASP A 161 10.09 -6.45 12.82
CA ASP A 161 11.01 -5.38 13.19
C ASP A 161 11.11 -5.16 14.72
N LEU A 162 10.05 -5.54 15.43
CA LEU A 162 9.96 -5.49 16.89
C LEU A 162 9.06 -6.61 17.40
N VAL A 163 9.47 -7.25 18.50
CA VAL A 163 8.64 -8.18 19.27
C VAL A 163 8.60 -7.68 20.70
N LEU A 164 7.39 -7.53 21.25
CA LEU A 164 7.16 -7.20 22.65
C LEU A 164 6.49 -8.37 23.34
N ARG A 165 7.02 -8.76 24.49
CA ARG A 165 6.44 -9.81 25.33
C ARG A 165 5.41 -9.22 26.27
N ALA A 166 4.27 -9.87 26.39
CA ALA A 166 3.18 -9.42 27.23
C ALA A 166 2.45 -10.57 27.91
N ASN A 167 1.84 -10.27 29.06
CA ASN A 167 1.01 -11.17 29.83
C ASN A 167 -0.45 -10.72 29.77
N ARG A 168 -1.39 -11.62 30.01
CA ARG A 168 -2.80 -11.24 30.13
C ARG A 168 -3.00 -10.40 31.39
N SER A 169 -3.66 -9.24 31.28
CA SER A 169 -3.91 -8.35 32.42
C SER A 169 -4.76 -8.97 33.53
N ASP A 170 -5.66 -9.88 33.16
CA ASP A 170 -6.68 -10.42 34.08
C ASP A 170 -6.22 -11.69 34.83
N ARG A 171 -4.97 -12.12 34.63
CA ARG A 171 -4.39 -13.28 35.30
C ARG A 171 -2.98 -12.93 35.73
N GLU A 172 -2.68 -13.05 37.02
CA GLU A 172 -1.29 -13.15 37.44
C GLU A 172 -0.67 -14.32 36.66
N PHE A 173 0.52 -14.10 36.09
CA PHE A 173 1.26 -15.14 35.42
C PHE A 173 1.60 -16.21 36.46
N ASN A 174 0.71 -17.19 36.61
CA ASN A 174 0.97 -18.36 37.41
C ASN A 174 2.03 -19.13 36.63
N GLY A 175 3.29 -19.02 37.04
CA GLY A 175 4.45 -19.72 36.47
C GLY A 175 4.38 -21.24 36.62
N SER A 176 3.21 -21.84 36.40
CA SER A 176 2.95 -23.28 36.44
C SER A 176 3.76 -24.04 35.41
N ASP A 177 4.29 -23.35 34.40
CA ASP A 177 5.23 -23.89 33.43
C ASP A 177 6.57 -23.16 33.58
N SER A 178 7.53 -23.79 34.26
CA SER A 178 8.86 -23.22 34.59
C SER A 178 9.72 -22.87 33.35
N LYS A 179 9.20 -23.12 32.15
CA LYS A 179 9.81 -22.82 30.85
C LYS A 179 9.18 -21.63 30.11
N ARG A 180 8.00 -21.13 30.50
CA ARG A 180 7.36 -19.97 29.86
C ARG A 180 7.63 -18.71 30.69
N SER A 181 8.00 -17.63 30.02
CA SER A 181 8.24 -16.33 30.65
C SER A 181 7.15 -15.30 30.38
N HIS A 182 6.24 -15.57 29.45
CA HIS A 182 5.15 -14.67 29.05
C HIS A 182 4.04 -15.40 28.28
N ASP A 183 2.87 -14.76 28.17
CA ASP A 183 1.68 -15.33 27.49
C ASP A 183 1.59 -15.01 26.00
N TYR A 184 2.05 -13.83 25.57
CA TYR A 184 1.88 -13.33 24.20
C TYR A 184 3.13 -12.66 23.63
N ASN A 185 3.37 -12.89 22.33
CA ASN A 185 4.29 -12.09 21.52
C ASN A 185 3.49 -11.11 20.68
N ILE A 186 3.78 -9.82 20.82
CA ILE A 186 3.24 -8.74 19.99
C ILE A 186 4.33 -8.37 18.97
N ALA A 187 4.18 -8.87 17.75
CA ALA A 187 5.09 -8.61 16.65
C ALA A 187 4.63 -7.39 15.83
N VAL A 188 5.56 -6.53 15.43
CA VAL A 188 5.29 -5.30 14.68
C VAL A 188 6.16 -5.25 13.43
N TRP A 189 5.55 -4.93 12.29
CA TRP A 189 6.24 -4.60 11.03
C TRP A 189 5.92 -3.14 10.69
N PHE A 190 6.87 -2.24 10.97
CA PHE A 190 6.66 -0.79 10.86
C PHE A 190 6.43 -0.35 9.42
N HIS A 191 7.26 -0.84 8.49
CA HIS A 191 7.13 -0.49 7.07
C HIS A 191 5.78 -0.92 6.50
N LEU A 192 5.26 -2.07 6.94
CA LEU A 192 4.00 -2.63 6.47
C LEU A 192 2.78 -2.10 7.25
N GLY A 193 3.00 -1.47 8.41
CA GLY A 193 1.95 -1.03 9.33
C GLY A 193 1.13 -2.19 9.89
N ILE A 194 1.80 -3.29 10.26
CA ILE A 194 1.17 -4.52 10.76
C ILE A 194 1.50 -4.73 12.24
N ILE A 195 0.50 -5.14 13.02
CA ILE A 195 0.67 -5.71 14.37
C ILE A 195 0.02 -7.09 14.40
N GLU A 196 0.74 -8.05 14.97
CA GLU A 196 0.26 -9.41 15.16
C GLU A 196 0.47 -9.81 16.62
N VAL A 197 -0.58 -10.27 17.28
CA VAL A 197 -0.51 -10.80 18.65
C VAL A 197 -0.66 -12.31 18.58
N LEU A 198 0.35 -13.02 19.08
CA LEU A 198 0.47 -14.47 19.02
C LEU A 198 0.54 -15.05 20.45
N PRO A 199 -0.34 -15.98 20.81
CA PRO A 199 -0.21 -16.70 22.08
C PRO A 199 1.03 -17.59 22.08
N VAL A 200 1.73 -17.65 23.20
CA VAL A 200 2.93 -18.47 23.37
C VAL A 200 2.55 -19.92 23.64
N GLY A 201 3.12 -20.82 22.85
CA GLY A 201 3.07 -22.26 23.11
C GLY A 201 1.71 -22.92 22.89
N ASP A 202 0.80 -22.28 22.15
CA ASP A 202 -0.35 -22.94 21.55
C ASP A 202 -0.04 -23.21 20.06
N SER A 203 -0.15 -24.46 19.64
CA SER A 203 0.10 -24.88 18.25
C SER A 203 -1.12 -24.67 17.33
N LYS A 204 -2.22 -24.16 17.89
CA LYS A 204 -3.46 -23.88 17.15
C LYS A 204 -3.55 -22.38 16.81
N PRO A 205 -4.00 -22.01 15.60
CA PRO A 205 -4.17 -20.62 15.19
C PRO A 205 -5.33 -19.88 15.90
N SER A 206 -6.03 -20.54 16.83
CA SER A 206 -7.11 -19.94 17.63
C SER A 206 -6.54 -18.90 18.59
N GLY A 207 -7.06 -17.66 18.53
CA GLY A 207 -6.65 -16.55 19.40
C GLY A 207 -5.59 -15.62 18.81
N LYS A 208 -5.19 -15.82 17.54
CA LYS A 208 -4.35 -14.86 16.82
C LYS A 208 -5.13 -13.57 16.56
N ILE A 209 -4.49 -12.43 16.85
CA ILE A 209 -5.04 -11.10 16.55
C ILE A 209 -4.14 -10.42 15.52
N TYR A 210 -4.73 -9.81 14.52
CA TYR A 210 -4.04 -9.18 13.41
C TYR A 210 -4.61 -7.80 13.09
N PHE A 211 -3.71 -6.83 12.91
CA PHE A 211 -4.01 -5.45 12.55
C PHE A 211 -3.15 -5.01 11.38
N GLU A 212 -3.72 -4.31 10.40
CA GLU A 212 -2.96 -3.78 9.26
C GLU A 212 -3.52 -2.45 8.76
N VAL A 213 -2.61 -1.50 8.49
CA VAL A 213 -2.84 -0.30 7.68
C VAL A 213 -1.60 -0.03 6.81
N PRO A 214 -1.70 0.24 5.50
CA PRO A 214 -2.91 0.16 4.71
C PRO A 214 -3.17 -1.26 4.19
N CYS A 215 -4.28 -1.85 4.58
CA CYS A 215 -4.83 -3.03 3.91
C CYS A 215 -5.46 -2.62 2.57
N CYS A 216 -4.75 -2.93 1.48
CA CYS A 216 -5.20 -2.65 0.12
C CYS A 216 -5.85 -3.86 -0.56
N GLU A 217 -6.38 -4.81 0.22
CA GLU A 217 -7.03 -6.00 -0.32
C GLU A 217 -8.10 -5.64 -1.33
N ASP A 218 -8.01 -6.30 -2.49
CA ASP A 218 -8.85 -6.13 -3.66
C ASP A 218 -8.88 -4.70 -4.23
N ALA A 219 -8.05 -3.79 -3.75
CA ALA A 219 -7.90 -2.48 -4.36
C ALA A 219 -7.09 -2.59 -5.66
N ARG A 220 -7.44 -1.76 -6.64
CA ARG A 220 -6.64 -1.62 -7.85
C ARG A 220 -5.50 -0.64 -7.60
N LEU A 221 -4.29 -1.00 -7.99
CA LEU A 221 -3.14 -0.11 -7.97
C LEU A 221 -3.42 1.15 -8.81
N PRO A 222 -3.23 2.38 -8.32
CA PRO A 222 -3.68 3.58 -9.02
C PRO A 222 -2.76 3.95 -10.20
N ALA A 223 -3.34 4.42 -11.30
CA ALA A 223 -2.57 4.80 -12.50
C ALA A 223 -1.54 5.92 -12.25
N LYS A 224 -1.80 6.79 -11.26
CA LYS A 224 -0.89 7.86 -10.87
C LYS A 224 0.48 7.34 -10.40
N LEU A 225 0.54 6.12 -9.86
CA LEU A 225 1.79 5.46 -9.43
C LEU A 225 2.52 4.72 -10.56
N LEU A 226 1.92 4.63 -11.75
CA LEU A 226 2.46 3.89 -12.90
C LEU A 226 2.90 4.79 -14.07
N CYS A 227 3.04 6.10 -13.81
CA CYS A 227 3.39 7.10 -14.82
C CYS A 227 4.48 8.01 -14.28
N ALA A 228 5.16 8.78 -15.12
CA ALA A 228 6.03 9.87 -14.66
C ALA A 228 5.20 10.98 -13.94
N PRO A 229 5.84 11.86 -13.14
CA PRO A 229 7.24 11.82 -12.72
C PRO A 229 7.51 10.69 -11.72
N TRP A 230 8.71 10.12 -11.74
CA TRP A 230 9.18 9.07 -10.84
C TRP A 230 10.03 9.69 -9.72
N THR A 231 9.41 9.91 -8.56
CA THR A 231 10.10 10.38 -7.36
C THR A 231 10.37 9.20 -6.42
N GLU A 232 11.35 9.32 -5.53
CA GLU A 232 11.61 8.29 -4.50
C GLU A 232 10.38 8.01 -3.66
N GLU A 233 9.68 9.05 -3.21
CA GLU A 233 8.43 8.92 -2.44
C GLU A 233 7.38 8.11 -3.20
N LYS A 234 7.26 8.32 -4.51
CA LYS A 234 6.30 7.59 -5.35
C LYS A 234 6.69 6.13 -5.53
N LEU A 235 7.98 5.85 -5.74
CA LEU A 235 8.48 4.49 -5.89
C LEU A 235 8.36 3.72 -4.57
N GLU A 236 8.60 4.38 -3.44
CA GLU A 236 8.33 3.80 -2.13
C GLU A 236 6.84 3.56 -1.91
N PHE A 237 5.97 4.50 -2.31
CA PHE A 237 4.53 4.29 -2.21
C PHE A 237 4.08 3.11 -3.06
N LEU A 238 4.59 3.03 -4.30
CA LEU A 238 4.35 1.89 -5.18
C LEU A 238 4.80 0.58 -4.54
N GLN A 239 6.00 0.54 -3.96
CA GLN A 239 6.54 -0.65 -3.29
C GLN A 239 5.68 -1.08 -2.10
N LEU A 240 5.21 -0.13 -1.28
CA LEU A 240 4.38 -0.42 -0.10
C LEU A 240 3.10 -1.18 -0.47
N ILE A 241 2.48 -0.82 -1.60
CA ILE A 241 1.17 -1.34 -1.99
C ILE A 241 1.20 -2.32 -3.17
N SER A 242 2.35 -2.54 -3.83
CA SER A 242 2.43 -3.35 -5.06
C SER A 242 2.03 -4.81 -4.86
N THR A 243 2.29 -5.37 -3.68
CA THR A 243 1.94 -6.75 -3.30
C THR A 243 0.57 -6.85 -2.65
N ARG A 244 -0.07 -5.72 -2.32
CA ARG A 244 -1.37 -5.64 -1.63
C ARG A 244 -2.52 -5.32 -2.59
N ALA A 245 -2.30 -4.33 -3.47
CA ALA A 245 -3.23 -3.90 -4.51
C ALA A 245 -2.88 -4.56 -5.85
N PHE A 246 -3.87 -4.97 -6.64
CA PHE A 246 -3.61 -5.61 -7.92
C PHE A 246 -3.22 -4.59 -9.01
N LEU A 247 -2.14 -4.90 -9.73
CA LEU A 247 -1.66 -4.14 -10.88
C LEU A 247 -2.56 -4.39 -12.10
N ASP A 248 -2.70 -5.65 -12.50
CA ASP A 248 -3.55 -6.11 -13.61
C ASP A 248 -4.54 -7.17 -13.11
N ARG A 249 -5.61 -7.39 -13.89
CA ARG A 249 -6.65 -8.38 -13.54
C ARG A 249 -6.38 -9.77 -14.09
N ASP A 250 -5.72 -9.79 -15.23
CA ASP A 250 -5.54 -10.96 -16.09
C ASP A 250 -4.06 -11.12 -16.44
N THR A 251 -3.78 -12.21 -17.15
CA THR A 251 -2.44 -12.58 -17.63
C THR A 251 -2.01 -11.83 -18.88
N GLU A 252 -2.81 -10.88 -19.39
CA GLU A 252 -2.39 -10.02 -20.51
C GLU A 252 -1.43 -8.92 -20.04
N PHE A 253 -1.36 -8.66 -18.73
CA PHE A 253 -0.42 -7.74 -18.10
C PHE A 253 -0.37 -6.35 -18.76
N ARG A 254 -1.53 -5.84 -19.21
CA ARG A 254 -1.60 -4.65 -20.06
C ARG A 254 -0.96 -3.43 -19.40
N ARG A 255 -1.20 -3.20 -18.11
CA ARG A 255 -0.67 -2.01 -17.40
C ARG A 255 0.79 -2.19 -17.06
N ALA A 256 1.18 -3.38 -16.60
CA ALA A 256 2.58 -3.73 -16.37
C ALA A 256 3.42 -3.49 -17.63
N THR A 257 2.99 -4.07 -18.76
CA THR A 257 3.61 -3.93 -20.09
C THR A 257 3.69 -2.47 -20.51
N ARG A 258 2.57 -1.72 -20.39
CA ARG A 258 2.53 -0.30 -20.77
C ARG A 258 3.50 0.56 -19.96
N THR A 259 3.68 0.25 -18.68
CA THR A 259 4.57 0.99 -17.78
C THR A 259 6.03 0.79 -18.19
N LEU A 260 6.47 -0.46 -18.38
CA LEU A 260 7.83 -0.77 -18.83
C LEU A 260 8.14 -0.19 -20.21
N ARG A 261 7.18 -0.28 -21.16
CA ARG A 261 7.35 0.30 -22.50
C ARG A 261 7.56 1.82 -22.48
N ARG A 262 6.88 2.53 -21.56
CA ARG A 262 7.07 3.97 -21.40
C ARG A 262 8.48 4.27 -20.91
N LEU A 263 8.96 3.54 -19.90
CA LEU A 263 10.31 3.69 -19.36
C LEU A 263 11.40 3.42 -20.41
N ILE A 264 11.23 2.37 -21.22
CA ILE A 264 12.12 2.08 -22.35
C ILE A 264 12.15 3.26 -23.34
N ARG A 265 10.97 3.75 -23.74
CA ARG A 265 10.87 4.86 -24.70
C ARG A 265 11.43 6.16 -24.15
N ASP A 266 11.19 6.42 -22.87
CA ASP A 266 11.63 7.63 -22.18
C ASP A 266 13.10 7.49 -21.69
N ARG A 267 13.76 6.35 -21.99
CA ARG A 267 15.16 6.00 -21.66
C ARG A 267 15.50 6.09 -20.17
N ASP A 268 14.52 5.86 -19.29
CA ASP A 268 14.70 5.83 -17.84
C ASP A 268 15.06 4.41 -17.37
N LEU A 269 16.36 4.10 -17.47
CA LEU A 269 16.90 2.79 -17.10
C LEU A 269 16.81 2.53 -15.60
N ALA A 270 17.07 3.55 -14.77
CA ALA A 270 17.11 3.41 -13.32
C ALA A 270 15.74 2.98 -12.76
N THR A 271 14.67 3.66 -13.19
CA THR A 271 13.32 3.27 -12.79
C THR A 271 12.92 1.93 -13.41
N PHE A 272 13.30 1.67 -14.67
CA PHE A 272 13.03 0.39 -15.32
C PHE A 272 13.59 -0.78 -14.53
N THR A 273 14.87 -0.73 -14.14
CA THR A 273 15.50 -1.77 -13.33
C THR A 273 14.76 -1.96 -12.01
N ARG A 274 14.46 -0.88 -11.27
CA ARG A 274 13.73 -0.97 -10.00
C ARG A 274 12.36 -1.63 -10.14
N LEU A 275 11.60 -1.26 -11.18
CA LEU A 275 10.29 -1.89 -11.43
C LEU A 275 10.45 -3.35 -11.85
N LEU A 276 11.47 -3.67 -12.65
CA LEU A 276 11.72 -5.03 -13.12
C LEU A 276 11.95 -6.01 -11.96
N HIS A 277 12.53 -5.56 -10.86
CA HIS A 277 12.75 -6.36 -9.64
C HIS A 277 11.60 -6.30 -8.62
N LEU A 278 10.59 -5.46 -8.84
CA LEU A 278 9.49 -5.30 -7.91
C LEU A 278 8.48 -6.44 -8.05
N TYR A 279 7.98 -6.98 -6.94
CA TYR A 279 6.85 -7.89 -6.98
C TYR A 279 5.52 -7.13 -6.99
N VAL A 280 4.60 -7.63 -7.80
CA VAL A 280 3.28 -7.05 -8.02
C VAL A 280 2.22 -8.14 -7.91
N ARG A 281 1.05 -7.76 -7.38
CA ARG A 281 -0.12 -8.63 -7.34
C ARG A 281 -0.88 -8.54 -8.66
N ILE A 282 -1.32 -9.69 -9.18
CA ILE A 282 -2.26 -9.79 -10.30
C ILE A 282 -3.52 -10.44 -9.76
N GLU A 283 -4.71 -9.92 -10.10
CA GLU A 283 -5.97 -10.34 -9.46
C GLU A 283 -6.25 -11.85 -9.65
N CYS A 284 -5.90 -12.41 -10.81
CA CYS A 284 -6.08 -13.83 -11.11
C CYS A 284 -5.06 -14.77 -10.45
N TYR A 285 -4.01 -14.25 -9.80
CA TYR A 285 -3.03 -15.06 -9.07
C TYR A 285 -3.24 -15.00 -7.56
N GLY A 286 -3.02 -16.13 -6.89
CA GLY A 286 -3.08 -16.22 -5.43
C GLY A 286 -1.85 -15.67 -4.70
N PHE A 287 -0.81 -15.26 -5.44
CA PHE A 287 0.46 -14.77 -4.89
C PHE A 287 1.06 -13.65 -5.76
N PRO A 288 1.86 -12.73 -5.19
CA PRO A 288 2.59 -11.74 -5.97
C PRO A 288 3.65 -12.39 -6.86
N ILE A 289 3.84 -11.84 -8.05
CA ILE A 289 4.87 -12.25 -9.01
C ILE A 289 5.86 -11.13 -9.23
N ILE A 290 7.08 -11.44 -9.65
CA ILE A 290 8.00 -10.43 -10.15
C ILE A 290 7.37 -9.70 -11.34
N TRP A 291 7.67 -8.41 -11.49
CA TRP A 291 7.02 -7.58 -12.51
C TRP A 291 7.03 -8.25 -13.89
N PRO A 292 5.85 -8.54 -14.48
CA PRO A 292 5.78 -9.40 -15.64
C PRO A 292 6.37 -8.71 -16.88
N THR A 293 7.10 -9.49 -17.67
CA THR A 293 7.59 -9.11 -18.99
C THR A 293 7.07 -10.11 -20.02
N ASN A 294 6.87 -9.64 -21.25
CA ASN A 294 6.39 -10.44 -22.37
C ASN A 294 7.09 -9.98 -23.66
N ASN A 295 6.88 -10.69 -24.77
CA ASN A 295 7.52 -10.40 -26.06
C ASN A 295 7.31 -8.93 -26.51
N ILE A 296 6.23 -8.27 -26.10
CA ILE A 296 5.98 -6.85 -26.43
C ILE A 296 7.02 -5.94 -25.76
N VAL A 297 7.41 -6.21 -24.50
CA VAL A 297 8.45 -5.46 -23.79
C VAL A 297 9.81 -5.65 -24.48
N PHE A 298 10.19 -6.89 -24.81
CA PHE A 298 11.43 -7.19 -25.52
C PHE A 298 11.51 -6.50 -26.89
N ARG A 299 10.44 -6.57 -27.68
CA ARG A 299 10.36 -5.88 -28.99
C ARG A 299 10.44 -4.37 -28.84
N ALA A 300 9.86 -3.81 -27.77
CA ALA A 300 9.97 -2.39 -27.48
C ALA A 300 11.40 -1.97 -27.15
N ALA A 301 12.14 -2.77 -26.37
CA ALA A 301 13.54 -2.55 -26.06
C ALA A 301 14.40 -2.56 -27.34
N LEU A 302 14.25 -3.58 -28.19
CA LEU A 302 14.93 -3.64 -29.49
C LEU A 302 14.63 -2.43 -30.38
N LYS A 303 13.35 -2.03 -30.46
CA LYS A 303 12.93 -0.90 -31.30
C LYS A 303 13.53 0.42 -30.82
N CYS A 304 13.73 0.59 -29.52
CA CYS A 304 14.26 1.82 -28.93
C CYS A 304 15.74 1.73 -28.57
N ALA A 305 16.43 0.66 -28.99
CA ALA A 305 17.84 0.44 -28.70
C ALA A 305 18.69 1.53 -29.37
N ALA A 306 19.61 2.13 -28.62
CA ALA A 306 20.50 3.18 -29.13
C ALA A 306 21.70 2.62 -29.92
N GLY A 307 21.90 1.31 -29.88
CA GLY A 307 23.00 0.62 -30.56
C GLY A 307 23.22 -0.78 -29.99
N PRO A 308 24.30 -1.45 -30.40
CA PRO A 308 24.71 -2.74 -29.86
C PRO A 308 24.96 -2.67 -28.35
N GLY A 309 24.53 -3.70 -27.63
CA GLY A 309 24.72 -3.77 -26.17
C GLY A 309 23.85 -2.78 -25.39
N ASP A 310 22.72 -2.31 -25.96
CA ASP A 310 21.79 -1.41 -25.27
C ASP A 310 21.41 -1.94 -23.87
N PRO A 311 21.46 -1.11 -22.83
CA PRO A 311 21.31 -1.57 -21.45
C PRO A 311 19.93 -2.16 -21.14
N PHE A 312 18.87 -1.71 -21.82
CA PHE A 312 17.54 -2.30 -21.63
C PHE A 312 17.47 -3.70 -22.25
N VAL A 313 18.08 -3.88 -23.43
CA VAL A 313 18.14 -5.18 -24.11
C VAL A 313 18.99 -6.15 -23.29
N ARG A 314 20.17 -5.71 -22.85
CA ARG A 314 21.09 -6.51 -22.03
C ARG A 314 20.40 -6.99 -20.75
N LEU A 315 19.83 -6.08 -19.96
CA LEU A 315 19.16 -6.41 -18.70
C LEU A 315 18.00 -7.39 -18.89
N LEU A 316 17.17 -7.18 -19.92
CA LEU A 316 16.05 -8.07 -20.22
C LEU A 316 16.51 -9.47 -20.65
N VAL A 317 17.58 -9.56 -21.44
CA VAL A 317 18.14 -10.85 -21.87
C VAL A 317 18.79 -11.57 -20.70
N GLU A 318 19.59 -10.89 -19.89
CA GLU A 318 20.29 -11.50 -18.76
C GLU A 318 19.31 -12.01 -17.70
N GLU A 319 18.31 -11.20 -17.33
CA GLU A 319 17.48 -11.53 -16.18
C GLU A 319 16.10 -12.11 -16.52
N ARG A 320 15.62 -11.95 -17.75
CA ARG A 320 14.22 -12.30 -18.11
C ARG A 320 14.13 -13.14 -19.38
N TRP A 321 15.22 -13.77 -19.84
CA TRP A 321 15.22 -14.65 -21.02
C TRP A 321 14.08 -15.68 -21.03
N GLY A 322 13.80 -16.29 -19.87
CA GLY A 322 12.75 -17.30 -19.71
C GLY A 322 11.32 -16.80 -19.90
N HIS A 323 11.09 -15.48 -19.93
CA HIS A 323 9.77 -14.89 -20.15
C HIS A 323 9.42 -14.71 -21.64
N ILE A 324 10.36 -15.02 -22.55
CA ILE A 324 10.11 -15.00 -23.99
C ILE A 324 9.40 -16.30 -24.38
N GLU A 325 8.28 -16.18 -25.09
CA GLU A 325 7.53 -17.33 -25.62
C GLU A 325 8.46 -18.26 -26.43
N PRO A 326 8.45 -19.58 -26.18
CA PRO A 326 9.34 -20.53 -26.85
C PRO A 326 9.29 -20.49 -28.38
N GLU A 327 8.12 -20.18 -28.93
CA GLU A 327 7.84 -20.16 -30.37
C GLU A 327 8.47 -18.96 -31.08
N ASP A 328 8.82 -17.89 -30.36
CA ASP A 328 9.36 -16.66 -30.94
C ASP A 328 10.89 -16.71 -31.06
N ILE A 329 11.36 -17.68 -31.85
CA ILE A 329 12.79 -17.91 -32.13
C ILE A 329 13.41 -16.65 -32.77
N LEU A 330 12.68 -15.99 -33.67
CA LEU A 330 13.14 -14.78 -34.36
C LEU A 330 13.42 -13.62 -33.40
N LEU A 331 12.61 -13.46 -32.34
CA LEU A 331 12.89 -12.45 -31.32
C LEU A 331 14.17 -12.77 -30.55
N LYS A 332 14.37 -14.04 -30.15
CA LYS A 332 15.59 -14.48 -29.45
C LYS A 332 16.84 -14.22 -30.28
N GLU A 333 16.82 -14.56 -31.57
CA GLU A 333 17.94 -14.28 -32.47
C GLU A 333 18.24 -12.77 -32.60
N LYS A 334 17.20 -11.94 -32.74
CA LYS A 334 17.36 -10.48 -32.83
C LYS A 334 17.96 -9.89 -31.56
N LEU A 335 17.56 -10.39 -30.40
CA LEU A 335 18.11 -9.99 -29.11
C LEU A 335 19.60 -10.33 -29.00
N LEU A 336 20.00 -11.56 -29.33
CA LEU A 336 21.40 -11.98 -29.29
C LEU A 336 22.27 -11.19 -30.28
N LYS A 337 21.79 -10.98 -31.51
CA LYS A 337 22.50 -10.14 -32.51
C LYS A 337 22.69 -8.70 -32.04
N SER A 338 21.69 -8.15 -31.35
CA SER A 338 21.76 -6.81 -30.76
C SER A 338 22.79 -6.69 -29.63
N LEU A 339 23.23 -7.80 -29.02
CA LEU A 339 24.25 -7.79 -27.97
C LEU A 339 25.68 -7.96 -28.52
N GLN A 340 25.85 -8.73 -29.60
CA GLN A 340 27.15 -9.11 -30.15
C GLN A 340 27.88 -8.02 -30.93
N SER A 341 27.22 -6.94 -31.33
CA SER A 341 27.83 -5.93 -32.21
C SER A 341 28.65 -4.86 -31.45
N GLY A 342 29.07 -5.13 -30.20
CA GLY A 342 29.83 -4.22 -29.33
C GLY A 342 31.28 -4.60 -28.99
N ASP A 343 31.77 -5.78 -29.40
CA ASP A 343 33.09 -6.31 -29.00
C ASP A 343 34.19 -6.23 -30.09
N CYS A 344 34.03 -5.39 -31.11
CA CYS A 344 35.12 -5.05 -32.04
C CYS A 344 35.54 -3.60 -31.84
N SER A 345 36.41 -3.33 -30.86
CA SER A 345 37.23 -2.10 -30.78
C SER A 345 38.53 -2.40 -30.08
#